data_AF-A0A140K2B5-F1
#
_entry.id   AF-A0A140K2B5-F1
#
_cell.length_a   1.000
_cell.length_b   1.000
_cell.length_c   1.000
_cell.angle_alpha   90.00
_cell.angle_beta   90.00
_cell.angle_gamma   90.00
#
_symmetry.space_group_name_H-M   'P 1'
#
loop_
_entity.id
_entity.type
_entity.pdbx_description
1 polymer ?
#
loop_
_entity_poly.entity_id
_entity_poly.type
_entity_poly.pdbx_seq_one_letter_code
_entity_poly.pdbx_strand_id
1 'polypeptide(L)'
;MNFLRKICLICCCCFWLCSCQNSDLPSTIKAKVKRVVSGQTIEVWLNQADHSSSKETVRIIGINAPDLQQSPWGKAAQQKLEQLISPKVSTIQLQLEKRDRFNRYLAHIWHDGTLISEQLVKEGYVLADTNYPNQYSQRLWYAQEYARLMGYGIWNPQQPMRESPDQFRSQKK
;
A
#
# COMPACT_ATOMS: atom_id res chain seq x y z
N MET A 1 26.48 -39.92 56.49
CA MET A 1 26.19 -41.18 55.78
C MET A 1 24.74 -41.12 55.33
N ASN A 2 24.33 -41.02 54.06
CA ASN A 2 24.94 -41.35 52.75
C ASN A 2 24.30 -40.39 51.73
N PHE A 3 25.04 -39.49 51.09
CA PHE A 3 25.78 -39.66 49.82
C PHE A 3 24.98 -40.32 48.67
N LEU A 4 24.63 -39.46 47.70
CA LEU A 4 24.39 -39.69 46.27
C LEU A 4 23.61 -40.92 45.81
N ARG A 5 22.49 -40.66 45.11
CA ARG A 5 22.30 -41.01 43.68
C ARG A 5 20.86 -40.75 43.24
N LYS A 6 20.69 -39.92 42.21
CA LYS A 6 20.04 -40.24 40.92
C LYS A 6 19.69 -38.95 40.19
N ILE A 7 20.58 -38.58 39.27
CA ILE A 7 20.23 -37.77 38.09
C ILE A 7 19.12 -38.51 37.36
N CYS A 8 17.95 -37.89 37.23
CA CYS A 8 16.88 -38.35 36.37
C CYS A 8 16.03 -37.15 35.96
N LEU A 9 16.15 -36.78 34.68
CA LEU A 9 15.08 -36.26 33.83
C LEU A 9 14.11 -35.23 34.44
N ILE A 10 14.33 -33.94 34.18
CA ILE A 10 13.33 -33.09 33.48
C ILE A 10 14.12 -32.18 32.53
N CYS A 11 14.38 -32.74 31.35
CA CYS A 11 14.46 -31.99 30.11
C CYS A 11 13.01 -31.62 29.74
N CYS A 12 12.78 -30.51 29.03
CA CYS A 12 11.50 -30.07 28.43
C CYS A 12 10.62 -29.05 29.19
N CYS A 13 11.16 -27.88 29.53
CA CYS A 13 10.33 -26.65 29.66
C CYS A 13 10.91 -25.46 28.87
N CYS A 14 11.52 -25.71 27.69
CA CYS A 14 11.95 -24.66 26.75
C CYS A 14 11.35 -24.80 25.33
N PHE A 15 10.31 -25.61 25.18
CA PHE A 15 9.54 -25.70 23.94
C PHE A 15 8.07 -25.53 24.33
N TRP A 16 7.25 -24.94 23.45
CA TRP A 16 5.81 -24.67 23.62
C TRP A 16 5.40 -23.26 24.00
N LEU A 17 5.99 -22.25 23.35
CA LEU A 17 5.22 -21.09 22.88
C LEU A 17 5.57 -20.78 21.42
N CYS A 18 5.51 -21.79 20.55
CA CYS A 18 5.22 -21.52 19.14
C CYS A 18 3.72 -21.22 19.05
N SER A 19 3.32 -20.02 19.46
CA SER A 19 2.08 -19.45 18.97
C SER A 19 2.28 -19.20 17.48
N CYS A 20 1.89 -20.17 16.66
CA CYS A 20 1.50 -19.88 15.29
C CYS A 20 0.28 -18.95 15.40
N GLN A 21 0.52 -17.64 15.41
CA GLN A 21 -0.54 -16.69 15.13
C GLN A 21 -0.99 -17.00 13.71
N ASN A 22 -2.13 -17.68 13.58
CA ASN A 22 -2.88 -17.71 12.33
C ASN A 22 -3.33 -16.27 12.09
N SER A 23 -2.49 -15.48 11.43
CA SER A 23 -2.95 -14.28 10.78
C SER A 23 -3.80 -14.74 9.61
N ASP A 24 -5.12 -14.61 9.71
CA ASP A 24 -6.01 -14.59 8.56
C ASP A 24 -5.56 -13.41 7.68
N LEU A 25 -4.55 -13.66 6.85
CA LEU A 25 -4.10 -12.69 5.87
C LEU A 25 -5.28 -12.44 4.95
N PRO A 26 -5.65 -11.17 4.73
CA PRO A 26 -6.75 -10.88 3.84
C PRO A 26 -6.49 -11.53 2.48
N SER A 27 -7.50 -12.18 1.92
CA SER A 27 -7.37 -12.91 0.66
C SER A 27 -6.91 -11.96 -0.44
N THR A 28 -5.67 -12.11 -0.91
CA THR A 28 -5.14 -11.34 -2.03
C THR A 28 -5.26 -12.11 -3.33
N ILE A 29 -5.54 -11.41 -4.42
CA ILE A 29 -5.51 -11.95 -5.78
C ILE A 29 -4.25 -11.44 -6.49
N LYS A 30 -3.54 -12.33 -7.17
CA LYS A 30 -2.36 -11.94 -7.97
C LYS A 30 -2.80 -11.27 -9.27
N ALA A 31 -2.13 -10.17 -9.63
CA ALA A 31 -2.38 -9.42 -10.86
C ALA A 31 -1.07 -9.03 -11.54
N LYS A 32 -1.05 -8.99 -12.88
CA LYS A 32 0.07 -8.40 -13.62
C LYS A 32 -0.23 -6.95 -13.90
N VAL A 33 0.69 -6.05 -13.54
CA VAL A 33 0.55 -4.64 -13.86
C VAL A 33 0.64 -4.47 -15.38
N LYS A 34 -0.28 -3.71 -15.96
CA LYS A 34 -0.24 -3.34 -17.38
C LYS A 34 0.40 -1.96 -17.56
N ARG A 35 -0.06 -0.98 -16.78
CA ARG A 35 0.48 0.39 -16.75
C ARG A 35 0.03 1.14 -15.51
N VAL A 36 0.77 2.18 -15.15
CA VAL A 36 0.35 3.16 -14.15
C VAL A 36 -0.33 4.34 -14.85
N VAL A 37 -1.56 4.64 -14.45
CA VAL A 37 -2.38 5.72 -15.04
C VAL A 37 -2.11 7.05 -14.34
N SER A 38 -1.96 7.05 -13.02
CA SER A 38 -1.67 8.21 -12.17
C SER A 38 -1.05 7.73 -10.85
N GLY A 39 -0.67 8.65 -9.94
CA GLY A 39 -0.08 8.31 -8.63
C GLY A 39 -0.98 7.48 -7.68
N GLN A 40 -2.19 7.11 -8.08
CA GLN A 40 -3.13 6.30 -7.29
C GLN A 40 -4.01 5.37 -8.15
N THR A 41 -3.70 5.21 -9.44
CA THR A 41 -4.53 4.39 -10.35
C THR A 41 -3.66 3.62 -11.32
N ILE A 42 -3.95 2.33 -11.47
CA ILE A 42 -3.24 1.41 -12.35
C ILE A 42 -4.22 0.64 -13.22
N GLU A 43 -3.74 0.12 -14.34
CA GLU A 43 -4.41 -0.94 -15.07
C GLU A 43 -3.66 -2.24 -14.86
N VAL A 44 -4.40 -3.33 -14.71
CA VAL A 44 -3.87 -4.67 -14.49
C VAL A 44 -4.53 -5.69 -15.41
N TRP A 45 -3.87 -6.82 -15.58
CA TRP A 45 -4.44 -8.06 -16.08
C TRP A 45 -4.82 -8.95 -14.89
N LEU A 46 -6.12 -9.24 -14.76
CA LEU A 46 -6.67 -10.16 -13.77
C LEU A 46 -7.06 -11.48 -14.42
N ASN A 47 -6.57 -12.58 -13.85
CA ASN A 47 -7.00 -13.92 -14.25
C ASN A 47 -8.38 -14.20 -13.67
N GLN A 48 -9.27 -14.72 -14.50
CA GLN A 48 -10.62 -15.10 -14.16
C GLN A 48 -10.70 -16.61 -13.88
N ALA A 49 -11.83 -17.05 -13.32
CA ALA A 49 -12.06 -18.45 -12.98
C ALA A 49 -12.08 -19.38 -14.22
N ASP A 50 -12.44 -18.84 -15.38
CA ASP A 50 -12.45 -19.53 -16.68
C ASP A 50 -11.09 -19.53 -17.39
N HIS A 51 -10.01 -19.17 -16.67
CA HIS A 51 -8.64 -18.99 -17.19
C HIS A 51 -8.48 -17.87 -18.22
N SER A 52 -9.50 -17.04 -18.47
CA SER A 52 -9.35 -15.82 -19.25
C SER A 52 -8.62 -14.74 -18.46
N SER A 53 -8.10 -13.73 -19.17
CA SER A 53 -7.48 -12.56 -18.56
C SER A 53 -8.24 -11.30 -18.97
N SER A 54 -8.74 -10.55 -17.98
CA SER A 54 -9.46 -9.30 -18.21
C SER A 54 -8.60 -8.10 -17.84
N LYS A 55 -8.72 -7.03 -18.63
CA LYS A 55 -8.11 -5.73 -18.31
C LYS A 55 -8.99 -5.00 -17.32
N GLU A 56 -8.42 -4.64 -16.17
CA GLU A 56 -9.16 -3.99 -15.09
C GLU A 56 -8.44 -2.75 -14.60
N THR A 57 -9.22 -1.73 -14.20
CA THR A 57 -8.69 -0.49 -13.62
C THR A 57 -8.84 -0.54 -12.11
N VAL A 58 -7.74 -0.28 -11.41
CA VAL A 58 -7.65 -0.35 -9.95
C VAL A 58 -7.24 1.00 -9.39
N ARG A 59 -7.99 1.49 -8.40
CA ARG A 59 -7.66 2.67 -7.59
C ARG A 59 -7.16 2.23 -6.22
N ILE A 60 -6.02 2.78 -5.82
CA ILE A 60 -5.42 2.51 -4.51
C ILE A 60 -6.25 3.20 -3.42
N ILE A 61 -6.61 2.45 -2.37
CA ILE A 61 -7.39 2.94 -1.22
C ILE A 61 -6.48 3.65 -0.21
N GLY A 62 -7.04 4.65 0.47
CA GLY A 62 -6.40 5.30 1.62
C GLY A 62 -5.40 6.38 1.25
N ILE A 63 -5.28 6.72 -0.03
CA ILE A 63 -4.39 7.79 -0.50
C ILE A 63 -5.14 8.79 -1.38
N ASN A 64 -4.66 10.03 -1.35
CA ASN A 64 -5.06 11.09 -2.25
C ASN A 64 -3.82 11.60 -2.99
N ALA A 65 -3.64 11.12 -4.22
CA ALA A 65 -2.54 11.56 -5.07
C ALA A 65 -2.85 12.91 -5.75
N PRO A 66 -1.84 13.78 -5.97
CA PRO A 66 -1.97 14.96 -6.82
C PRO A 66 -2.49 14.61 -8.23
N ASP A 67 -3.28 15.50 -8.82
CA ASP A 67 -3.72 15.32 -10.21
C ASP A 67 -2.53 15.42 -11.18
N LEU A 68 -2.56 14.72 -12.32
CA LEU A 68 -1.45 14.75 -13.30
C LEU A 68 -1.15 16.18 -13.79
N GLN A 69 -2.14 17.06 -13.80
CA GLN A 69 -1.99 18.45 -14.21
C GLN A 69 -1.47 19.35 -13.07
N GLN A 70 -1.41 18.84 -11.84
CA GLN A 70 -0.88 19.55 -10.67
C GLN A 70 0.65 19.41 -10.64
N SER A 71 1.33 20.24 -11.43
CA SER A 71 2.78 20.18 -11.61
C SER A 71 3.56 20.72 -10.39
N PRO A 72 4.69 20.11 -10.01
CA PRO A 72 5.29 18.87 -10.56
C PRO A 72 4.72 17.58 -9.93
N TRP A 73 3.86 17.71 -8.93
CA TRP A 73 3.48 16.67 -7.98
C TRP A 73 2.79 15.46 -8.61
N GLY A 74 1.86 15.68 -9.54
CA GLY A 74 1.11 14.61 -10.19
C GLY A 74 1.99 13.65 -10.98
N LYS A 75 2.94 14.20 -11.74
CA LYS A 75 3.86 13.39 -12.53
C LYS A 75 4.88 12.68 -11.65
N ALA A 76 5.38 13.36 -10.61
CA ALA A 76 6.28 12.75 -9.64
C ALA A 76 5.64 11.55 -8.92
N ALA A 77 4.38 11.67 -8.49
CA ALA A 77 3.65 10.57 -7.85
C ALA A 77 3.41 9.39 -8.80
N GLN A 78 3.07 9.65 -10.07
CA GLN A 78 2.95 8.60 -11.09
C GLN A 78 4.26 7.85 -11.27
N GLN A 79 5.37 8.57 -11.45
CA GLN A 79 6.70 7.98 -11.67
C GLN A 79 7.15 7.16 -10.47
N LYS A 80 6.91 7.64 -9.25
CA LYS A 80 7.24 6.87 -8.05
C LYS A 80 6.44 5.57 -7.99
N LEU A 81 5.14 5.62 -8.29
CA LEU A 81 4.32 4.41 -8.35
C LEU A 81 4.84 3.44 -9.43
N GLU A 82 5.21 3.92 -10.61
CA GLU A 82 5.84 3.09 -11.65
C GLU A 82 7.12 2.38 -11.17
N GLN A 83 7.95 3.09 -10.40
CA GLN A 83 9.16 2.51 -9.81
C GLN A 83 8.84 1.43 -8.77
N LEU A 84 7.81 1.64 -7.95
CA LEU A 84 7.43 0.68 -6.91
C LEU A 84 6.78 -0.59 -7.44
N ILE A 85 6.09 -0.54 -8.59
CA ILE A 85 5.33 -1.67 -9.15
C ILE A 85 5.60 -1.88 -10.64
N SER A 86 6.89 -1.98 -11.00
CA SER A 86 7.42 -2.08 -12.37
C SER A 86 6.46 -2.79 -13.35
N PRO A 87 5.81 -2.04 -14.27
CA PRO A 87 4.71 -2.55 -15.10
C PRO A 87 5.06 -3.71 -16.03
N LYS A 88 6.34 -4.01 -16.24
CA LYS A 88 6.78 -5.04 -17.19
C LYS A 88 7.19 -6.36 -16.53
N VAL A 89 7.37 -6.37 -15.21
CA VAL A 89 8.00 -7.51 -14.51
C VAL A 89 7.22 -7.91 -13.26
N SER A 90 6.54 -6.96 -12.61
CA SER A 90 5.95 -7.19 -11.29
C SER A 90 4.58 -7.87 -11.35
N THR A 91 4.46 -8.96 -10.60
CA THR A 91 3.17 -9.47 -10.15
C THR A 91 2.88 -8.84 -8.80
N ILE A 92 1.73 -8.18 -8.67
CA ILE A 92 1.28 -7.57 -7.42
C ILE A 92 0.18 -8.41 -6.79
N GLN A 93 -0.02 -8.21 -5.50
CA GLN A 93 -1.12 -8.78 -4.73
C GLN A 93 -2.16 -7.69 -4.47
N LEU A 94 -3.39 -7.95 -4.89
CA LEU A 94 -4.53 -7.06 -4.71
C LEU A 94 -5.44 -7.61 -3.61
N GLN A 95 -5.61 -6.85 -2.55
CA GLN A 95 -6.72 -7.04 -1.62
C GLN A 95 -7.88 -6.18 -2.12
N LEU A 96 -8.78 -6.80 -2.88
CA LEU A 96 -9.91 -6.11 -3.51
C LEU A 96 -11.00 -5.78 -2.48
N GLU A 97 -11.61 -4.61 -2.65
CA GLU A 97 -12.87 -4.24 -2.01
C GLU A 97 -13.97 -4.06 -3.08
N LYS A 98 -14.90 -3.14 -2.85
CA LYS A 98 -15.96 -2.77 -3.79
C LYS A 98 -15.44 -1.97 -4.99
N ARG A 99 -16.25 -1.90 -6.06
CA ARG A 99 -16.01 -0.94 -7.14
C ARG A 99 -16.51 0.45 -6.76
N ASP A 100 -15.87 1.47 -7.30
CA ASP A 100 -16.36 2.85 -7.20
C ASP A 100 -17.36 3.20 -8.30
N ARG A 101 -17.94 4.41 -8.23
CA ARG A 101 -18.91 4.92 -9.22
C ARG A 101 -18.36 5.06 -10.65
N PHE A 102 -17.04 4.97 -10.83
CA PHE A 102 -16.37 4.99 -12.13
C PHE A 102 -16.00 3.58 -12.59
N ASN A 103 -16.59 2.56 -11.96
CA ASN A 103 -16.37 1.14 -12.24
C ASN A 103 -14.91 0.68 -12.06
N ARG A 104 -14.12 1.37 -11.24
CA ARG A 104 -12.76 0.93 -10.87
C ARG A 104 -12.84 0.03 -9.65
N TYR A 105 -12.03 -1.02 -9.60
CA TYR A 105 -11.81 -1.73 -8.35
C TYR A 105 -11.12 -0.80 -7.35
N LEU A 106 -11.59 -0.79 -6.11
CA LEU A 106 -10.85 -0.26 -4.99
C LEU A 106 -10.00 -1.40 -4.41
N ALA A 107 -8.70 -1.17 -4.19
CA ALA A 107 -7.84 -2.18 -3.62
C ALA A 107 -6.70 -1.61 -2.76
N HIS A 108 -6.25 -2.41 -1.80
CA HIS A 108 -4.90 -2.29 -1.27
C HIS A 108 -3.95 -3.11 -2.15
N ILE A 109 -2.79 -2.52 -2.45
CA ILE A 109 -1.79 -3.11 -3.32
C ILE A 109 -0.55 -3.46 -2.50
N TRP A 110 -0.15 -4.72 -2.61
CA TRP A 110 1.06 -5.26 -2.02
C TRP A 110 2.02 -5.71 -3.12
N HIS A 111 3.30 -5.41 -2.94
CA HIS A 111 4.39 -5.88 -3.80
C HIS A 111 5.57 -6.23 -2.91
N ASP A 112 6.04 -7.48 -2.99
CA ASP A 112 7.15 -8.00 -2.17
C ASP A 112 7.02 -7.67 -0.67
N GLY A 113 5.82 -7.88 -0.12
CA GLY A 113 5.52 -7.60 1.30
C GLY A 113 5.38 -6.12 1.66
N THR A 114 5.54 -5.21 0.70
CA THR A 114 5.39 -3.75 0.91
C THR A 114 3.98 -3.29 0.55
N LEU A 115 3.34 -2.56 1.47
CA LEU A 115 2.08 -1.87 1.20
C LEU A 115 2.37 -0.60 0.38
N ILE A 116 1.95 -0.57 -0.88
CA ILE A 116 2.32 0.49 -1.82
C ILE A 116 1.81 1.86 -1.38
N SER A 117 0.60 1.95 -0.84
CA SER A 117 0.05 3.21 -0.33
C SER A 117 0.90 3.79 0.81
N GLU A 118 1.37 2.96 1.73
CA GLU A 118 2.24 3.40 2.83
C GLU A 118 3.55 3.95 2.29
N GLN A 119 4.20 3.24 1.35
CA GLN A 119 5.47 3.69 0.80
C GLN A 119 5.34 5.04 0.07
N LEU A 120 4.28 5.21 -0.72
CA LEU A 120 4.00 6.48 -1.41
C LEU A 120 3.78 7.65 -0.42
N VAL A 121 3.05 7.40 0.66
CA VAL A 121 2.78 8.41 1.69
C VAL A 121 4.05 8.72 2.48
N LYS A 122 4.79 7.69 2.90
CA LYS A 122 6.02 7.80 3.70
C LYS A 122 7.12 8.58 3.00
N GLU A 123 7.20 8.44 1.67
CA GLU A 123 8.13 9.21 0.84
C GLU A 123 7.58 10.57 0.39
N GLY A 124 6.36 10.93 0.78
CA GLY A 124 5.78 12.25 0.53
C GLY A 124 5.33 12.48 -0.91
N TYR A 125 4.96 11.44 -1.67
CA TYR A 125 4.45 11.62 -3.04
C TYR A 125 2.94 11.82 -3.10
N VAL A 126 2.20 11.36 -2.08
CA VAL A 126 0.75 11.44 -1.98
C VAL A 126 0.35 11.74 -0.54
N LEU A 127 -0.87 12.25 -0.34
CA LEU A 127 -1.45 12.40 1.00
C LEU A 127 -2.14 11.10 1.43
N ALA A 128 -2.16 10.84 2.73
CA ALA A 128 -3.08 9.87 3.31
C ALA A 128 -4.51 10.43 3.23
N ASP A 129 -5.46 9.61 2.76
CA ASP A 129 -6.87 9.98 2.71
C ASP A 129 -7.55 9.66 4.05
N THR A 130 -7.94 10.71 4.77
CA THR A 130 -8.62 10.61 6.08
C THR A 130 -10.14 10.59 5.96
N ASN A 131 -10.70 10.87 4.78
CA ASN A 131 -12.15 10.96 4.60
C ASN A 131 -12.82 9.58 4.59
N TYR A 132 -12.06 8.54 4.21
CA TYR A 132 -12.56 7.17 4.11
C TYR A 132 -11.64 6.22 4.91
N PRO A 133 -11.94 6.03 6.22
CA PRO A 133 -11.20 5.11 7.06
C PRO A 133 -11.19 3.68 6.49
N ASN A 134 -10.04 3.02 6.58
CA ASN A 134 -9.80 1.64 6.17
C ASN A 134 -8.85 0.96 7.17
N GLN A 135 -8.63 -0.34 7.00
CA GLN A 135 -7.82 -1.14 7.94
C GLN A 135 -6.36 -0.65 8.09
N TYR A 136 -5.83 0.12 7.14
CA TYR A 136 -4.47 0.67 7.19
C TYR A 136 -4.42 2.16 7.53
N SER A 137 -5.54 2.81 7.87
CA SER A 137 -5.59 4.26 8.12
C SER A 137 -4.56 4.73 9.15
N GLN A 138 -4.40 4.01 10.27
CA GLN A 138 -3.41 4.37 11.28
C GLN A 138 -1.97 4.28 10.75
N ARG A 139 -1.67 3.22 9.97
CA ARG A 139 -0.36 3.02 9.32
C ARG A 139 -0.04 4.14 8.34
N LEU A 140 -1.01 4.56 7.54
CA LEU A 140 -0.87 5.67 6.59
C LEU A 140 -0.73 7.02 7.31
N TRP A 141 -1.43 7.22 8.44
CA TRP A 141 -1.26 8.41 9.26
C TRP A 141 0.17 8.54 9.79
N TYR A 142 0.73 7.48 10.37
CA TYR A 142 2.13 7.48 10.84
C TYR A 142 3.12 7.73 9.70
N ALA A 143 2.90 7.13 8.53
CA ALA A 143 3.73 7.37 7.35
C ALA A 143 3.69 8.85 6.91
N GLN A 144 2.53 9.49 6.97
CA GLN A 144 2.37 10.89 6.61
C GLN A 144 3.07 11.81 7.60
N GLU A 145 2.90 11.58 8.90
CA GLU A 145 3.58 12.38 9.93
C GLU A 145 5.10 12.25 9.81
N TYR A 146 5.60 11.05 9.51
CA TYR A 146 7.01 10.85 9.20
C TYR A 146 7.46 11.70 7.99
N ALA A 147 6.75 11.64 6.86
CA ALA A 147 7.09 12.42 5.68
C ALA A 147 7.07 13.94 5.93
N ARG A 148 6.11 14.39 6.75
CA ARG A 148 5.96 15.80 7.15
C ARG A 148 7.12 16.26 8.02
N LEU A 149 7.50 15.48 9.04
CA LEU A 149 8.62 15.80 9.93
C LEU A 149 9.96 15.80 9.19
N MET A 150 10.13 14.89 8.22
CA MET A 150 11.36 14.78 7.42
C MET A 150 11.40 15.76 6.23
N GLY A 151 10.32 16.47 5.93
CA GLY A 151 10.23 17.39 4.80
C GLY A 151 10.35 16.69 3.44
N TYR A 152 9.80 15.48 3.29
CA TYR A 152 9.88 14.71 2.06
C TYR A 152 8.81 15.07 1.03
N GLY A 153 9.19 15.05 -0.25
CA GLY A 153 8.29 15.24 -1.38
C GLY A 153 7.45 16.52 -1.27
N ILE A 154 6.13 16.36 -1.22
CA ILE A 154 5.16 17.45 -1.09
C ILE A 154 5.32 18.28 0.20
N TRP A 155 6.04 17.76 1.20
CA TRP A 155 6.32 18.43 2.47
C TRP A 155 7.67 19.18 2.50
N ASN A 156 8.42 19.18 1.39
CA ASN A 156 9.70 19.86 1.30
C ASN A 156 9.53 21.38 1.60
N PRO A 157 10.24 21.94 2.59
CA PRO A 157 10.03 23.34 2.99
C PRO A 157 10.51 24.35 1.93
N GLN A 158 11.46 23.98 1.08
CA GLN A 158 11.91 24.84 -0.03
C GLN A 158 10.90 24.85 -1.18
N GLN A 159 10.19 23.75 -1.40
CA GLN A 159 9.20 23.63 -2.47
C GLN A 159 8.01 22.77 -2.00
N PRO A 160 7.12 23.26 -1.14
CA PRO A 160 6.00 22.46 -0.66
C PRO A 160 4.86 22.46 -1.69
N MET A 161 4.06 21.40 -1.68
CA MET A 161 2.77 21.42 -2.37
C MET A 161 1.79 22.27 -1.57
N ARG A 162 1.56 23.52 -2.01
CA ARG A 162 0.75 24.50 -1.27
C ARG A 162 -0.75 24.23 -1.32
N GLU A 163 -1.19 23.48 -2.33
CA GLU A 163 -2.58 23.16 -2.56
C GLU A 163 -2.78 21.65 -2.50
N SER A 164 -3.72 21.18 -1.70
CA SER A 164 -4.04 19.74 -1.64
C SER A 164 -4.68 19.26 -2.97
N PRO A 165 -4.59 17.96 -3.29
CA PRO A 165 -5.18 17.43 -4.51
C PRO A 165 -6.70 17.67 -4.61
N ASP A 166 -7.42 17.70 -3.49
CA ASP A 166 -8.87 17.96 -3.49
C ASP A 166 -9.19 19.43 -3.77
N GLN A 167 -8.42 20.36 -3.19
CA GLN A 167 -8.52 21.78 -3.52
C GLN A 167 -8.27 22.01 -5.01
N PHE A 168 -7.19 21.45 -5.57
CA PHE A 168 -6.87 21.59 -6.99
C PHE A 168 -7.98 21.06 -7.91
N ARG A 169 -8.59 19.91 -7.59
CA ARG A 169 -9.71 19.35 -8.37
C ARG A 169 -10.98 20.19 -8.26
N SER A 170 -11.20 20.84 -7.12
CA SER A 170 -12.40 21.65 -6.88
C SER A 170 -12.43 22.92 -7.74
N GLN A 171 -11.27 23.50 -8.04
CA GLN A 171 -11.15 24.72 -8.85
C GLN A 171 -11.33 24.47 -10.36
N LYS A 172 -11.23 23.22 -10.80
CA LYS A 172 -11.35 22.82 -12.21
C LYS A 172 -12.74 22.34 -12.61
N LYS A 173 -13.70 22.36 -11.67
CA LYS A 173 -15.11 22.09 -11.95
C LYS A 173 -15.82 23.40 -12.29
#